data_AF-A0A7S3H1P2-F1
#
_entry.id   AF-A0A7S3H1P2-F1
#
_cell.length_a   1.000
_cell.length_b   1.000
_cell.length_c   1.000
_cell.angle_alpha   90.00
_cell.angle_beta   90.00
_cell.angle_gamma   90.00
#
_symmetry.space_group_name_H-M   'P 1'
#
loop_
_entity.id
_entity.type
_entity.pdbx_description
1 polymer ?
#
loop_
_entity_poly.entity_id
_entity_poly.type
_entity_poly.pdbx_seq_one_letter_code
_entity_poly.pdbx_strand_id
1 'polypeptide(L)'
;GYGGDNCSIDYAMETWLDRPGLLRWDIRHRIRINVTNVPPVGSKTPLYIEPNRYPLYSMCCIPRGQILIGGSATPGVLTAGGQTCIKYAVENLSTVKVKAIEVLLGEHITFRARGHRASTYHTLYHRRLSPQEIGLDLSARSSEKLEYNDGFESLRVLSKMLESDTYKLDFTLPSSARSTYNGSIIQVTHKLEIKAITTFGSANPTVWRHMKIYSKENTAGTYTTSNNNNYQPTPSALPANWQPTVAETVRLPELGISSSPQEQDDSDDEKDDHKPISYTSAHASDRKYKSFDELLVVIKQTYDPCGELEKYIRDGNPVADMTPEQFYACFKAVNDVFDQQRFADILSDAMTEVSCVKVARAVAGSKDMCKREVAEKLLSAGLIVDKEENAHLIKSELSPFQFMTVEKYLK
;
A
#
# COMPACT_ATOMS: atom_id res chain seq x y z
N GLY A 1 2.26 24.86 -28.48
CA GLY A 1 1.58 23.58 -28.67
C GLY A 1 0.50 23.49 -27.62
N TYR A 2 -0.73 23.20 -28.04
CA TYR A 2 -1.91 23.09 -27.18
C TYR A 2 -1.63 22.18 -25.99
N GLY A 3 -1.92 22.69 -24.78
CA GLY A 3 -1.78 21.97 -23.52
C GLY A 3 -2.72 20.78 -23.52
N GLY A 4 -2.17 19.57 -23.60
CA GLY A 4 -2.94 18.36 -23.40
C GLY A 4 -3.23 18.20 -21.91
N ASP A 5 -4.49 18.00 -21.55
CA ASP A 5 -4.94 17.67 -20.19
C ASP A 5 -4.54 16.25 -19.73
N ASN A 6 -3.57 15.63 -20.42
CA ASN A 6 -3.16 14.26 -20.23
C ASN A 6 -1.72 14.17 -19.75
N CYS A 7 -1.51 13.37 -18.70
CA CYS A 7 -0.20 13.02 -18.18
C CYS A 7 -0.10 11.50 -18.10
N SER A 8 0.92 10.92 -18.72
CA SER A 8 1.16 9.48 -18.76
C SER A 8 2.62 9.16 -18.40
N ILE A 9 2.84 7.92 -17.94
CA ILE A 9 4.17 7.37 -17.73
C ILE A 9 4.37 6.28 -18.78
N ASP A 10 5.34 6.51 -19.66
CA ASP A 10 5.67 5.58 -20.74
C ASP A 10 7.04 4.95 -20.46
N TYR A 11 7.07 3.64 -20.29
CA TYR A 11 8.32 2.88 -20.21
C TYR A 11 8.75 2.50 -21.63
N ALA A 12 10.04 2.66 -21.93
CA ALA A 12 10.59 2.28 -23.22
C ALA A 12 12.05 1.88 -23.10
N MET A 13 12.46 0.91 -23.91
CA MET A 13 13.85 0.59 -24.18
C MET A 13 14.28 1.34 -25.44
N GLU A 14 15.42 2.01 -25.37
CA GLU A 14 15.99 2.72 -26.52
C GLU A 14 17.38 2.14 -26.83
N THR A 15 17.63 1.78 -28.08
CA THR A 15 18.93 1.31 -28.57
C THR A 15 19.49 2.32 -29.57
N TRP A 16 20.76 2.68 -29.37
CA TRP A 16 21.43 3.73 -30.13
C TRP A 16 22.60 3.09 -30.87
N LEU A 17 22.66 3.27 -32.19
CA LEU A 17 23.79 2.86 -33.01
C LEU A 17 24.56 4.11 -33.43
N ASP A 18 25.69 4.32 -32.75
CA ASP A 18 26.69 5.32 -33.13
C ASP A 18 27.40 4.88 -34.41
N ARG A 19 27.49 5.79 -35.38
CA ARG A 19 28.15 5.56 -36.67
C ARG A 19 29.27 6.58 -36.85
N PRO A 20 30.55 6.17 -36.80
CA PRO A 20 31.66 7.10 -36.91
C PRO A 20 31.67 7.81 -38.28
N GLY A 21 31.89 9.12 -38.26
CA GLY A 21 32.03 10.00 -39.44
C GLY A 21 31.30 11.34 -39.30
N LEU A 22 31.89 12.42 -39.83
CA LEU A 22 31.44 13.81 -39.70
C LEU A 22 30.01 14.14 -40.21
N LEU A 23 29.34 13.20 -40.89
CA LEU A 23 28.03 13.40 -41.53
C LEU A 23 27.05 12.25 -41.29
N ARG A 24 27.28 11.43 -40.26
CA ARG A 24 26.37 10.32 -39.94
C ARG A 24 25.52 10.64 -38.72
N TRP A 25 24.22 10.43 -38.87
CA TRP A 25 23.26 10.55 -37.78
C TRP A 25 23.19 9.23 -37.00
N ASP A 26 23.12 9.30 -35.68
CA ASP A 26 22.84 8.14 -34.86
C ASP A 26 21.49 7.54 -35.23
N ILE A 27 21.43 6.21 -35.33
CA ILE A 27 20.17 5.51 -35.49
C ILE A 27 19.64 5.20 -34.09
N ARG A 28 18.44 5.71 -33.78
CA ARG A 28 17.73 5.40 -32.53
C ARG A 28 16.56 4.49 -32.83
N HIS A 29 16.45 3.42 -32.05
CA HIS A 29 15.30 2.53 -32.08
C HIS A 29 14.69 2.48 -30.68
N ARG A 30 13.39 2.81 -30.58
CA ARG A 30 12.67 2.87 -29.30
C ARG A 30 11.52 1.87 -29.30
N ILE A 31 11.54 0.95 -28.34
CA ILE A 31 10.51 -0.06 -28.11
C ILE A 31 9.78 0.31 -26.81
N ARG A 32 8.46 0.46 -26.86
CA ARG A 32 7.65 0.69 -25.66
C ARG A 32 7.49 -0.60 -24.89
N ILE A 33 7.60 -0.52 -23.56
CA ILE A 33 7.43 -1.63 -22.64
C ILE A 33 6.15 -1.36 -21.85
N ASN A 34 5.25 -2.34 -21.84
CA ASN A 34 4.08 -2.29 -20.98
C ASN A 34 4.47 -2.82 -19.61
N VAL A 35 4.46 -1.93 -18.61
CA VAL A 35 4.69 -2.30 -17.21
C VAL A 35 3.33 -2.45 -16.54
N THR A 36 3.07 -3.64 -16.00
CA THR A 36 1.85 -3.94 -15.26
C THR A 36 2.15 -3.99 -13.77
N ASN A 37 1.34 -3.30 -12.98
CA ASN A 37 1.38 -3.41 -11.53
C ASN A 37 0.49 -4.59 -11.11
N VAL A 38 1.11 -5.71 -10.75
CA VAL A 38 0.39 -6.94 -10.37
C VAL A 38 0.07 -6.88 -8.87
N PRO A 39 -1.17 -7.12 -8.44
CA PRO A 39 -1.49 -7.15 -7.01
C PRO A 39 -0.70 -8.28 -6.31
N PRO A 40 -0.16 -8.04 -5.11
CA PRO A 40 0.54 -9.08 -4.37
C PRO A 40 -0.40 -10.25 -4.04
N VAL A 41 0.12 -11.47 -4.16
CA VAL A 41 -0.61 -12.69 -3.82
C VAL A 41 -0.94 -12.66 -2.32
N GLY A 42 -2.19 -12.94 -1.93
CA GLY A 42 -2.56 -13.09 -0.52
C GLY A 42 -3.18 -11.86 0.18
N SER A 43 -3.55 -10.80 -0.55
CA SER A 43 -4.11 -9.57 0.04
C SER A 43 -5.56 -9.67 0.59
N LYS A 44 -6.00 -10.86 1.02
CA LYS A 44 -7.35 -11.08 1.56
C LYS A 44 -7.52 -10.49 2.97
N THR A 45 -6.44 -10.06 3.59
CA THR A 45 -6.49 -9.51 4.95
C THR A 45 -7.31 -8.23 5.00
N PRO A 46 -8.28 -8.14 5.93
CA PRO A 46 -9.05 -6.93 6.14
C PRO A 46 -8.13 -5.77 6.58
N LEU A 47 -8.36 -4.60 6.00
CA LEU A 47 -7.73 -3.34 6.38
C LEU A 47 -8.63 -2.60 7.37
N TYR A 48 -8.18 -2.35 8.59
CA TYR A 48 -9.02 -1.73 9.62
C TYR A 48 -8.86 -0.21 9.71
N ILE A 49 -9.94 0.54 9.80
CA ILE A 49 -9.88 1.97 10.13
C ILE A 49 -10.06 2.09 11.63
N GLU A 50 -8.99 2.46 12.32
CA GLU A 50 -8.98 2.54 13.79
C GLU A 50 -10.12 3.44 14.30
N PRO A 51 -10.93 2.95 15.24
CA PRO A 51 -11.99 3.74 15.82
C PRO A 51 -11.44 4.97 16.52
N ASN A 52 -11.98 6.14 16.19
CA ASN A 52 -11.58 7.38 16.81
C ASN A 52 -12.77 8.09 17.48
N ARG A 53 -12.51 8.69 18.63
CA ARG A 53 -13.50 9.45 19.41
C ARG A 53 -13.48 10.90 18.97
N TYR A 54 -14.62 11.37 18.49
CA TYR A 54 -14.78 12.76 18.09
C TYR A 54 -15.64 13.47 19.13
N PRO A 55 -15.06 14.40 19.92
CA PRO A 55 -15.87 15.27 20.76
C PRO A 55 -16.74 16.13 19.86
N LEU A 56 -18.03 16.20 20.17
CA LEU A 56 -18.98 17.02 19.45
C LEU A 56 -19.28 18.30 20.22
N TYR A 57 -19.29 19.39 19.47
CA TYR A 57 -19.69 20.70 19.97
C TYR A 57 -20.85 21.24 19.11
N SER A 58 -21.71 22.03 19.75
CA SER A 58 -22.74 22.82 19.08
C SER A 58 -22.43 24.30 19.27
N MET A 59 -22.63 25.10 18.23
CA MET A 59 -22.32 26.54 18.24
C MET A 59 -20.89 26.80 18.75
N CYS A 60 -19.94 26.01 18.24
CA CYS A 60 -18.50 26.02 18.55
C CYS A 60 -18.09 25.60 19.98
N CYS A 61 -18.91 25.81 21.01
CA CYS A 61 -18.42 25.71 22.40
C CYS A 61 -19.27 24.85 23.35
N ILE A 62 -20.49 24.46 22.98
CA ILE A 62 -21.35 23.68 23.89
C ILE A 62 -21.05 22.19 23.68
N PRO A 63 -20.44 21.49 24.66
CA PRO A 63 -20.15 20.08 24.51
C PRO A 63 -21.46 19.30 24.39
N ARG A 64 -21.52 18.40 23.41
CA ARG A 64 -22.69 17.59 23.11
C ARG A 64 -22.48 16.10 23.36
N GLY A 65 -21.31 15.72 23.86
CA GLY A 65 -20.87 14.33 24.01
C GLY A 65 -19.88 13.96 22.91
N GLN A 66 -19.83 12.69 22.52
CA GLN A 66 -18.87 12.20 21.54
C GLN A 66 -19.49 11.16 20.60
N ILE A 67 -18.88 10.99 19.44
CA ILE A 67 -19.18 9.90 18.52
C ILE A 67 -17.91 9.07 18.34
N LEU A 68 -18.06 7.75 18.46
CA LEU A 68 -17.01 6.81 18.14
C LEU A 68 -17.34 6.18 16.78
N ILE A 69 -16.40 6.23 15.84
CA ILE A 69 -16.59 5.74 14.48
C ILE A 69 -15.34 4.99 14.03
N GLY A 70 -15.51 3.85 13.37
CA GLY A 70 -14.45 3.02 12.80
C GLY A 70 -14.95 2.27 11.57
N GLY A 71 -14.06 1.50 10.95
CA GLY A 71 -14.39 0.73 9.75
C GLY A 71 -13.44 -0.40 9.48
N SER A 72 -13.75 -1.20 8.47
CA SER A 72 -12.79 -2.10 7.84
C SER A 72 -13.13 -2.27 6.36
N ALA A 73 -12.13 -2.61 5.55
CA ALA A 73 -12.31 -2.91 4.13
C ALA A 73 -11.71 -4.28 3.83
N THR A 74 -12.39 -5.09 3.03
CA THR A 74 -11.92 -6.41 2.60
C THR A 74 -12.17 -6.60 1.10
N PRO A 75 -11.16 -7.00 0.32
CA PRO A 75 -9.75 -7.15 0.68
C PRO A 75 -9.09 -5.81 1.05
N GLY A 76 -7.96 -5.84 1.78
CA GLY A 76 -7.22 -4.63 2.14
C GLY A 76 -6.49 -3.97 0.96
N VAL A 77 -6.26 -4.74 -0.10
CA VAL A 77 -5.79 -4.27 -1.40
C VAL A 77 -6.88 -4.51 -2.43
N LEU A 78 -7.26 -3.47 -3.17
CA LEU A 78 -8.35 -3.51 -4.13
C LEU A 78 -7.82 -3.75 -5.54
N THR A 79 -8.66 -4.31 -6.40
CA THR A 79 -8.41 -4.40 -7.85
C THR A 79 -9.52 -3.69 -8.60
N ALA A 80 -9.20 -2.91 -9.63
CA ALA A 80 -10.20 -2.26 -10.49
C ALA A 80 -11.15 -3.30 -11.09
N GLY A 81 -12.47 -3.05 -11.04
CA GLY A 81 -13.49 -4.04 -11.41
C GLY A 81 -13.68 -5.17 -10.40
N GLY A 82 -12.92 -5.22 -9.31
CA GLY A 82 -13.05 -6.20 -8.24
C GLY A 82 -14.18 -5.87 -7.28
N GLN A 83 -14.75 -6.91 -6.65
CA GLN A 83 -15.70 -6.74 -5.55
C GLN A 83 -14.96 -6.44 -4.25
N THR A 84 -15.53 -5.57 -3.44
CA THR A 84 -15.04 -5.28 -2.09
C THR A 84 -16.19 -5.09 -1.13
N CYS A 85 -15.92 -5.36 0.14
CA CYS A 85 -16.81 -5.19 1.26
C CYS A 85 -16.21 -4.15 2.21
N ILE A 86 -16.99 -3.11 2.54
CA ILE A 86 -16.66 -2.17 3.61
C ILE A 86 -17.57 -2.43 4.78
N LYS A 87 -17.00 -2.67 5.95
CA LYS A 87 -17.72 -2.69 7.22
C LYS A 87 -17.53 -1.36 7.93
N TYR A 88 -18.55 -0.93 8.66
CA TYR A 88 -18.53 0.31 9.42
C TYR A 88 -19.13 0.09 10.78
N ALA A 89 -18.62 0.81 11.78
CA ALA A 89 -19.16 0.77 13.13
C ALA A 89 -19.21 2.18 13.69
N VAL A 90 -20.37 2.52 14.27
CA VAL A 90 -20.64 3.87 14.78
C VAL A 90 -21.43 3.72 16.07
N GLU A 91 -20.95 4.38 17.11
CA GLU A 91 -21.65 4.51 18.38
C GLU A 91 -21.87 5.99 18.69
N ASN A 92 -23.14 6.36 18.89
CA ASN A 92 -23.51 7.72 19.25
C ASN A 92 -23.62 7.86 20.78
N LEU A 93 -22.60 8.48 21.37
CA LEU A 93 -22.55 8.84 22.79
C LEU A 93 -22.77 10.36 22.95
N SER A 94 -23.64 10.92 22.12
CA SER A 94 -23.90 12.36 22.08
C SER A 94 -25.39 12.68 22.09
N THR A 95 -25.70 13.91 22.50
CA THR A 95 -27.04 14.54 22.42
C THR A 95 -27.38 15.03 21.02
N VAL A 96 -26.49 14.80 20.04
CA VAL A 96 -26.68 15.17 18.64
C VAL A 96 -27.09 13.93 17.85
N LYS A 97 -28.14 14.05 17.05
CA LYS A 97 -28.61 12.96 16.19
C LYS A 97 -27.69 12.79 14.99
N VAL A 98 -27.31 11.54 14.68
CA VAL A 98 -26.67 11.22 13.39
C VAL A 98 -27.77 10.92 12.37
N LYS A 99 -27.79 11.70 11.30
CA LYS A 99 -28.77 11.62 10.20
C LYS A 99 -28.43 10.55 9.18
N ALA A 100 -27.16 10.26 8.97
CA ALA A 100 -26.71 9.27 8.01
C ALA A 100 -25.24 8.87 8.25
N ILE A 101 -24.84 7.73 7.72
CA ILE A 101 -23.44 7.36 7.52
C ILE A 101 -23.11 7.51 6.04
N GLU A 102 -22.03 8.23 5.73
CA GLU A 102 -21.49 8.35 4.38
C GLU A 102 -20.20 7.56 4.26
N VAL A 103 -20.13 6.73 3.23
CA VAL A 103 -18.92 5.99 2.83
C VAL A 103 -18.48 6.48 1.47
N LEU A 104 -17.24 6.94 1.37
CA LEU A 104 -16.68 7.57 0.18
C LEU A 104 -15.31 6.96 -0.12
N LEU A 105 -15.12 6.44 -1.32
CA LEU A 105 -13.80 6.07 -1.85
C LEU A 105 -13.41 7.09 -2.92
N GLY A 106 -12.40 7.90 -2.61
CA GLY A 106 -11.85 8.91 -3.52
C GLY A 106 -10.53 8.50 -4.13
N GLU A 107 -10.29 8.92 -5.36
CA GLU A 107 -9.00 8.90 -6.06
C GLU A 107 -8.50 10.33 -6.19
N HIS A 108 -7.32 10.60 -5.63
CA HIS A 108 -6.66 11.89 -5.71
C HIS A 108 -5.40 11.77 -6.55
N ILE A 109 -5.35 12.55 -7.62
CA ILE A 109 -4.23 12.56 -8.56
C ILE A 109 -3.52 13.90 -8.41
N THR A 110 -2.22 13.87 -8.16
CA THR A 110 -1.38 15.07 -8.09
C THR A 110 -0.29 15.00 -9.15
N PHE A 111 -0.08 16.11 -9.84
CA PHE A 111 0.95 16.29 -10.85
C PHE A 111 1.90 17.40 -10.40
N ARG A 112 3.20 17.20 -10.57
CA ARG A 112 4.24 18.18 -10.27
C ARG A 112 5.24 18.25 -11.43
N ALA A 113 5.40 19.41 -12.05
CA ALA A 113 6.37 19.61 -13.11
C ALA A 113 6.84 21.07 -13.15
N ARG A 114 8.17 21.30 -13.24
CA ARG A 114 8.78 22.62 -13.39
C ARG A 114 8.27 23.68 -12.40
N GLY A 115 8.11 23.30 -11.12
CA GLY A 115 7.60 24.19 -10.08
C GLY A 115 6.07 24.37 -10.03
N HIS A 116 5.33 23.80 -11.00
CA HIS A 116 3.88 23.80 -10.99
C HIS A 116 3.35 22.54 -10.30
N ARG A 117 2.23 22.70 -9.57
CA ARG A 117 1.48 21.60 -8.96
C ARG A 117 0.01 21.72 -9.36
N ALA A 118 -0.56 20.62 -9.86
CA ALA A 118 -2.00 20.49 -10.11
C ALA A 118 -2.52 19.25 -9.40
N SER A 119 -3.80 19.23 -9.05
CA SER A 119 -4.43 18.02 -8.56
C SER A 119 -5.87 17.90 -9.05
N THR A 120 -6.34 16.65 -9.09
CA THR A 120 -7.70 16.29 -9.47
C THR A 120 -8.22 15.25 -8.49
N TYR A 121 -9.52 15.33 -8.19
CA TYR A 121 -10.19 14.39 -7.30
C TYR A 121 -11.33 13.72 -8.06
N HIS A 122 -11.38 12.40 -8.00
CA HIS A 122 -12.45 11.58 -8.58
C HIS A 122 -13.11 10.74 -7.49
N THR A 123 -14.44 10.71 -7.48
CA THR A 123 -15.20 9.81 -6.61
C THR A 123 -15.34 8.46 -7.31
N LEU A 124 -14.71 7.43 -6.75
CA LEU A 124 -14.82 6.05 -7.25
C LEU A 124 -16.05 5.33 -6.72
N TYR A 125 -16.42 5.62 -5.46
CA TYR A 125 -17.61 5.08 -4.83
C TYR A 125 -18.13 6.07 -3.80
N HIS A 126 -19.45 6.22 -3.73
CA HIS A 126 -20.11 7.04 -2.72
C HIS A 126 -21.47 6.44 -2.37
N ARG A 127 -21.69 6.18 -1.09
CA ARG A 127 -22.98 5.73 -0.57
C ARG A 127 -23.31 6.48 0.72
N ARG A 128 -24.53 6.99 0.77
CA ARG A 128 -25.13 7.58 1.97
C ARG A 128 -26.21 6.63 2.49
N LEU A 129 -26.16 6.31 3.77
CA LEU A 129 -27.06 5.37 4.43
C LEU A 129 -27.79 6.06 5.59
N SER A 130 -29.10 5.95 5.61
CA SER A 130 -29.93 6.39 6.73
C SER A 130 -29.87 5.40 7.91
N PRO A 131 -30.13 5.85 9.16
CA PRO A 131 -30.19 4.98 10.33
C PRO A 131 -31.16 3.78 10.17
N GLN A 132 -32.24 3.96 9.41
CA GLN A 132 -33.22 2.93 9.13
C GLN A 132 -32.67 1.83 8.22
N GLU A 133 -31.89 2.19 7.20
CA GLU A 133 -31.27 1.23 6.28
C GLU A 133 -30.21 0.38 6.97
N ILE A 134 -29.50 0.95 7.94
CA ILE A 134 -28.38 0.27 8.63
C ILE A 134 -28.80 -0.47 9.89
N GLY A 135 -30.01 -0.24 10.39
CA GLY A 135 -30.51 -0.88 11.63
C GLY A 135 -29.75 -0.48 12.89
N LEU A 136 -29.10 0.69 12.91
CA LEU A 136 -28.37 1.22 14.07
C LEU A 136 -29.17 2.31 14.79
N ASP A 137 -29.22 2.23 16.13
CA ASP A 137 -29.71 3.33 16.96
C ASP A 137 -28.68 4.46 17.00
N LEU A 138 -28.84 5.40 16.09
CA LEU A 138 -28.05 6.63 16.04
C LEU A 138 -28.85 7.86 16.53
N SER A 139 -29.87 7.63 17.35
CA SER A 139 -30.65 8.69 17.98
C SER A 139 -29.82 9.52 18.95
N ALA A 140 -30.29 10.74 19.25
CA ALA A 140 -29.65 11.57 20.27
C ALA A 140 -29.86 10.95 21.65
N ARG A 141 -28.79 10.83 22.44
CA ARG A 141 -28.88 10.41 23.84
C ARG A 141 -29.42 11.54 24.73
N SER A 142 -30.13 11.20 25.80
CA SER A 142 -30.47 12.18 26.83
C SER A 142 -29.21 12.61 27.59
N SER A 143 -29.12 13.88 27.98
CA SER A 143 -27.97 14.41 28.73
C SER A 143 -27.75 13.70 30.06
N GLU A 144 -28.83 13.21 30.68
CA GLU A 144 -28.79 12.45 31.94
C GLU A 144 -28.12 11.08 31.80
N LYS A 145 -28.07 10.50 30.60
CA LYS A 145 -27.47 9.19 30.32
C LYS A 145 -26.05 9.26 29.76
N LEU A 146 -25.42 10.43 29.77
CA LEU A 146 -24.00 10.58 29.44
C LEU A 146 -23.11 10.13 30.62
N GLU A 147 -23.46 9.01 31.27
CA GLU A 147 -22.57 8.38 32.23
C GLU A 147 -21.25 8.05 31.53
N TYR A 148 -20.16 8.13 32.30
CA TYR A 148 -18.82 7.85 31.83
C TYR A 148 -18.73 6.36 31.49
N ASN A 149 -19.12 6.01 30.26
CA ASN A 149 -18.98 4.66 29.78
C ASN A 149 -17.48 4.34 29.74
N ASP A 150 -17.07 3.22 30.32
CA ASP A 150 -15.69 2.78 30.22
C ASP A 150 -15.35 2.70 28.75
N GLY A 151 -14.45 3.58 28.32
CA GLY A 151 -14.12 3.74 26.92
C GLY A 151 -13.64 2.44 26.27
N PHE A 152 -13.19 1.48 27.07
CA PHE A 152 -12.82 0.15 26.63
C PHE A 152 -14.01 -0.69 26.14
N GLU A 153 -15.17 -0.60 26.80
CA GLU A 153 -16.36 -1.39 26.43
C GLU A 153 -16.95 -0.89 25.10
N SER A 154 -16.99 0.42 24.88
CA SER A 154 -17.35 1.01 23.58
C SER A 154 -16.47 0.49 22.44
N LEU A 155 -15.14 0.41 22.65
CA LEU A 155 -14.23 -0.14 21.64
C LEU A 155 -14.49 -1.63 21.39
N ARG A 156 -14.82 -2.40 22.42
CA ARG A 156 -15.18 -3.82 22.29
C ARG A 156 -16.47 -4.01 21.51
N VAL A 157 -17.49 -3.18 21.75
CA VAL A 157 -18.74 -3.17 20.98
C VAL A 157 -18.46 -2.90 19.51
N LEU A 158 -17.67 -1.85 19.20
CA LEU A 158 -17.29 -1.55 17.82
C LEU A 158 -16.48 -2.67 17.17
N SER A 159 -15.55 -3.31 17.88
CA SER A 159 -14.79 -4.44 17.37
C SER A 159 -15.73 -5.59 16.95
N LYS A 160 -16.69 -5.94 17.80
CA LYS A 160 -17.71 -6.96 17.48
C LYS A 160 -18.58 -6.55 16.27
N MET A 161 -18.92 -5.27 16.15
CA MET A 161 -19.67 -4.77 14.99
C MET A 161 -18.87 -4.91 13.69
N LEU A 162 -17.57 -4.62 13.72
CA LEU A 162 -16.68 -4.74 12.56
C LEU A 162 -16.33 -6.20 12.21
N GLU A 163 -16.42 -7.11 13.17
CA GLU A 163 -16.28 -8.55 12.91
C GLU A 163 -17.59 -9.15 12.35
N SER A 164 -18.73 -8.60 12.76
CA SER A 164 -20.04 -8.99 12.24
C SER A 164 -20.21 -8.68 10.75
N ASP A 165 -21.08 -9.43 10.08
CA ASP A 165 -21.50 -9.22 8.69
C ASP A 165 -22.80 -8.39 8.59
N THR A 166 -23.34 -7.94 9.72
CA THR A 166 -24.58 -7.14 9.78
C THR A 166 -24.39 -5.74 9.18
N TYR A 167 -23.25 -5.09 9.45
CA TYR A 167 -23.02 -3.68 9.11
C TYR A 167 -21.98 -3.55 7.99
N LYS A 168 -22.36 -3.99 6.79
CA LYS A 168 -21.48 -4.01 5.62
C LYS A 168 -22.08 -3.38 4.36
N LEU A 169 -21.20 -2.98 3.45
CA LEU A 169 -21.50 -2.48 2.12
C LEU A 169 -20.65 -3.22 1.11
N ASP A 170 -21.31 -4.00 0.26
CA ASP A 170 -20.67 -4.64 -0.88
C ASP A 170 -20.80 -3.73 -2.11
N PHE A 171 -19.70 -3.51 -2.82
CA PHE A 171 -19.70 -2.81 -4.10
C PHE A 171 -18.61 -3.33 -5.03
N THR A 172 -18.75 -3.03 -6.32
CA THR A 172 -17.72 -3.31 -7.32
C THR A 172 -16.99 -2.03 -7.65
N LEU A 173 -15.66 -2.04 -7.55
CA LEU A 173 -14.84 -0.90 -7.89
C LEU A 173 -14.92 -0.63 -9.40
N PRO A 174 -15.06 0.63 -9.87
CA PRO A 174 -15.08 0.91 -11.31
C PRO A 174 -13.83 0.37 -12.00
N SER A 175 -13.99 -0.21 -13.19
CA SER A 175 -12.85 -0.68 -14.01
C SER A 175 -11.94 0.45 -14.48
N SER A 176 -12.43 1.70 -14.45
CA SER A 176 -11.67 2.92 -14.74
C SER A 176 -10.80 3.40 -13.58
N ALA A 177 -10.87 2.77 -12.40
CA ALA A 177 -10.02 3.14 -11.27
C ALA A 177 -8.54 2.94 -11.61
N ARG A 178 -7.71 3.96 -11.34
CA ARG A 178 -6.28 3.92 -11.64
C ARG A 178 -5.55 3.15 -10.56
N SER A 179 -4.41 2.56 -10.92
CA SER A 179 -3.51 1.98 -9.93
C SER A 179 -2.99 3.06 -8.98
N THR A 180 -2.90 2.74 -7.70
CA THR A 180 -2.13 3.54 -6.74
C THR A 180 -0.69 3.63 -7.22
N TYR A 181 -0.15 4.84 -7.25
CA TYR A 181 1.19 5.10 -7.75
C TYR A 181 1.81 6.26 -6.98
N ASN A 182 3.03 6.09 -6.49
CA ASN A 182 3.73 7.10 -5.70
C ASN A 182 5.03 7.52 -6.40
N GLY A 183 4.91 8.25 -7.50
CA GLY A 183 6.06 8.85 -8.20
C GLY A 183 6.33 10.28 -7.75
N SER A 184 7.50 10.82 -8.11
CA SER A 184 7.88 12.20 -7.82
C SER A 184 7.09 13.23 -8.65
N ILE A 185 6.74 12.88 -9.88
CA ILE A 185 6.02 13.72 -10.84
C ILE A 185 4.51 13.49 -10.76
N ILE A 186 4.09 12.22 -10.70
CA ILE A 186 2.68 11.83 -10.63
C ILE A 186 2.46 11.01 -9.37
N GLN A 187 1.43 11.38 -8.61
CA GLN A 187 0.96 10.60 -7.47
C GLN A 187 -0.53 10.31 -7.65
N VAL A 188 -0.90 9.03 -7.54
CA VAL A 188 -2.28 8.55 -7.49
C VAL A 188 -2.48 7.91 -6.13
N THR A 189 -3.28 8.55 -5.28
CA THR A 189 -3.60 8.04 -3.94
C THR A 189 -5.08 7.82 -3.80
N HIS A 190 -5.45 6.76 -3.07
CA HIS A 190 -6.85 6.43 -2.82
C HIS A 190 -7.14 6.57 -1.34
N LYS A 191 -8.31 7.12 -1.02
CA LYS A 191 -8.73 7.41 0.35
C LYS A 191 -10.14 6.91 0.57
N LEU A 192 -10.28 5.95 1.47
CA LEU A 192 -11.57 5.49 1.98
C LEU A 192 -11.93 6.35 3.19
N GLU A 193 -13.06 7.03 3.14
CA GLU A 193 -13.61 7.85 4.22
C GLU A 193 -14.95 7.27 4.70
N ILE A 194 -15.14 7.23 6.02
CA ILE A 194 -16.41 6.91 6.66
C ILE A 194 -16.77 8.09 7.56
N LYS A 195 -17.94 8.67 7.34
CA LYS A 195 -18.38 9.92 7.95
C LYS A 195 -19.75 9.78 8.60
N ALA A 196 -19.86 10.18 9.87
CA ALA A 196 -21.14 10.30 10.56
C ALA A 196 -21.72 11.70 10.31
N ILE A 197 -22.84 11.77 9.59
CA ILE A 197 -23.49 13.04 9.24
C ILE A 197 -24.42 13.47 10.37
N THR A 198 -24.05 14.54 11.08
CA THR A 198 -24.80 15.05 12.23
C THR A 198 -25.85 16.08 11.81
N THR A 199 -26.65 16.58 12.76
CA THR A 199 -27.57 17.70 12.52
C THR A 199 -26.82 19.02 12.30
N PHE A 200 -27.51 20.00 11.71
CA PHE A 200 -26.94 21.34 11.47
C PHE A 200 -26.38 21.94 12.76
N GLY A 201 -25.22 22.62 12.66
CA GLY A 201 -24.55 23.25 13.79
C GLY A 201 -23.60 22.34 14.58
N SER A 202 -23.33 21.13 14.10
CA SER A 202 -22.31 20.21 14.63
C SER A 202 -21.39 19.71 13.52
N ALA A 203 -20.16 19.34 13.89
CA ALA A 203 -19.20 18.75 12.95
C ALA A 203 -19.65 17.33 12.53
N ASN A 204 -19.12 16.85 11.40
CA ASN A 204 -19.33 15.48 10.92
C ASN A 204 -18.06 14.65 11.20
N PRO A 205 -18.04 13.82 12.28
CA PRO A 205 -16.94 12.91 12.56
C PRO A 205 -16.56 12.09 11.34
N THR A 206 -15.28 12.06 11.00
CA THR A 206 -14.78 11.38 9.80
C THR A 206 -13.51 10.61 10.13
N VAL A 207 -13.53 9.30 9.92
CA VAL A 207 -12.34 8.46 9.90
C VAL A 207 -12.01 8.10 8.46
N TRP A 208 -10.74 7.84 8.20
CA TRP A 208 -10.30 7.52 6.86
C TRP A 208 -9.05 6.64 6.87
N ARG A 209 -8.82 5.92 5.77
CA ARG A 209 -7.59 5.17 5.55
C ARG A 209 -7.21 5.18 4.07
N HIS A 210 -5.91 5.15 3.80
CA HIS A 210 -5.43 4.97 2.43
C HIS A 210 -5.63 3.53 1.97
N MET A 211 -6.04 3.37 0.71
CA MET A 211 -6.20 2.07 0.06
C MET A 211 -5.16 1.94 -1.06
N LYS A 212 -4.61 0.73 -1.26
CA LYS A 212 -3.91 0.40 -2.51
C LYS A 212 -4.91 -0.20 -3.49
N ILE A 213 -4.97 0.35 -4.70
CA ILE A 213 -5.75 -0.14 -5.82
C ILE A 213 -4.79 -0.58 -6.92
N TYR A 214 -5.00 -1.76 -7.47
CA TYR A 214 -4.29 -2.26 -8.63
C TYR A 214 -5.24 -2.22 -9.83
N SER A 215 -4.73 -1.82 -10.98
CA SER A 215 -5.48 -1.93 -12.22
C SER A 215 -5.81 -3.41 -12.44
N LYS A 216 -7.00 -3.67 -12.96
CA LYS A 216 -7.33 -5.02 -13.43
C LYS A 216 -6.21 -5.39 -14.40
N GLU A 217 -5.57 -6.54 -14.20
CA GLU A 217 -4.79 -7.10 -15.28
C GLU A 217 -5.74 -7.14 -16.47
N ASN A 218 -5.43 -6.34 -17.49
CA ASN A 218 -5.90 -6.67 -18.82
C ASN A 218 -5.36 -8.07 -18.99
N THR A 219 -6.23 -9.07 -18.78
CA THR A 219 -5.92 -10.48 -18.94
C THR A 219 -5.44 -10.52 -20.36
N ALA A 220 -4.13 -10.39 -20.53
CA ALA A 220 -3.56 -9.81 -21.74
C ALA A 220 -3.98 -10.79 -22.80
N GLY A 221 -4.97 -10.35 -23.60
CA GLY A 221 -6.00 -11.23 -24.16
C GLY A 221 -5.27 -12.43 -24.62
N THR A 222 -5.48 -13.57 -23.91
CA THR A 222 -4.59 -14.74 -23.93
C THR A 222 -3.95 -14.69 -25.28
N TYR A 223 -2.67 -14.31 -25.36
CA TYR A 223 -1.96 -14.44 -26.62
C TYR A 223 -2.03 -15.94 -26.80
N THR A 224 -3.13 -16.36 -27.42
CA THR A 224 -3.27 -17.52 -28.20
C THR A 224 -2.23 -17.17 -29.26
N THR A 225 -0.97 -17.50 -28.95
CA THR A 225 -0.39 -18.68 -29.55
C THR A 225 -1.52 -19.69 -29.72
N SER A 226 -2.37 -19.40 -30.71
CA SER A 226 -3.02 -20.41 -31.48
C SER A 226 -1.84 -21.30 -31.80
N ASN A 227 -1.84 -22.46 -31.15
CA ASN A 227 -1.02 -23.60 -31.52
C ASN A 227 -1.43 -24.06 -32.93
N ASN A 228 -1.64 -23.12 -33.87
CA ASN A 228 -1.36 -23.34 -35.25
C ASN A 228 0.17 -23.42 -35.33
N ASN A 229 0.66 -24.64 -35.15
CA ASN A 229 1.99 -25.12 -35.55
C ASN A 229 2.30 -24.91 -37.05
N ASN A 230 1.66 -23.96 -37.73
CA ASN A 230 1.82 -23.66 -39.16
C ASN A 230 2.04 -22.18 -39.48
N TYR A 231 2.18 -21.30 -38.49
CA TYR A 231 2.77 -19.98 -38.72
C TYR A 231 4.21 -19.97 -38.21
N GLN A 232 5.12 -20.56 -38.98
CA GLN A 232 6.45 -19.98 -39.07
C GLN A 232 6.23 -18.53 -39.56
N PRO A 233 6.62 -17.49 -38.82
CA PRO A 233 6.76 -16.19 -39.45
C PRO A 233 7.80 -16.39 -40.55
N THR A 234 7.34 -16.49 -41.80
CA THR A 234 8.23 -16.37 -42.95
C THR A 234 8.98 -15.07 -42.72
N PRO A 235 10.30 -15.12 -42.43
CA PRO A 235 11.05 -13.89 -42.29
C PRO A 235 10.80 -13.12 -43.58
N SER A 236 10.38 -11.86 -43.47
CA SER A 236 10.26 -10.96 -44.60
C SER A 236 11.55 -11.11 -45.41
N ALA A 237 11.41 -11.63 -46.64
CA ALA A 237 12.55 -11.94 -47.48
C ALA A 237 13.39 -10.66 -47.58
N LEU A 238 14.61 -10.74 -47.06
CA LEU A 238 15.56 -9.66 -47.20
C LEU A 238 15.70 -9.38 -48.72
N PRO A 239 15.70 -8.11 -49.15
CA PRO A 239 16.01 -7.72 -50.53
C PRO A 239 17.16 -8.55 -51.09
N ALA A 240 17.07 -9.00 -52.35
CA ALA A 240 17.99 -9.97 -52.96
C ALA A 240 19.49 -9.56 -52.93
N ASN A 241 19.74 -8.28 -52.68
CA ASN A 241 21.04 -7.62 -52.61
C ASN A 241 21.49 -7.30 -51.17
N TRP A 242 20.73 -7.70 -50.16
CA TRP A 242 21.12 -7.61 -48.76
C TRP A 242 21.85 -8.91 -48.39
N GLN A 243 23.18 -8.84 -48.37
CA GLN A 243 24.05 -9.87 -47.77
C GLN A 243 24.32 -9.46 -46.32
N PRO A 244 23.47 -9.82 -45.34
CA PRO A 244 23.84 -9.62 -43.95
C PRO A 244 25.05 -10.53 -43.68
N THR A 245 26.24 -9.93 -43.63
CA THR A 245 27.35 -10.58 -42.96
C THR A 245 26.92 -10.71 -41.52
N VAL A 246 26.50 -11.92 -41.11
CA VAL A 246 26.23 -12.22 -39.71
C VAL A 246 27.56 -11.95 -39.01
N ALA A 247 27.66 -10.82 -38.32
CA ALA A 247 28.80 -10.54 -37.50
C ALA A 247 28.94 -11.73 -36.54
N GLU A 248 30.17 -12.25 -36.41
CA GLU A 248 30.51 -13.28 -35.44
C GLU A 248 29.85 -12.91 -34.10
N THR A 249 29.22 -13.86 -33.42
CA THR A 249 28.46 -13.61 -32.19
C THR A 249 29.37 -12.94 -31.16
N VAL A 250 29.39 -11.62 -31.15
CA VAL A 250 30.15 -10.84 -30.17
C VAL A 250 29.39 -11.00 -28.88
N ARG A 251 29.94 -11.78 -27.95
CA ARG A 251 29.52 -11.69 -26.55
C ARG A 251 29.74 -10.25 -26.14
N LEU A 252 28.63 -9.52 -25.94
CA LEU A 252 28.70 -8.20 -25.35
C LEU A 252 29.44 -8.36 -24.02
N PRO A 253 30.53 -7.60 -23.78
CA PRO A 253 31.12 -7.56 -22.46
C PRO A 253 30.04 -7.15 -21.46
N GLU A 254 30.09 -7.70 -20.25
CA GLU A 254 29.16 -7.32 -19.19
C GLU A 254 29.11 -5.78 -19.11
N LEU A 255 27.92 -5.23 -19.34
CA LEU A 255 27.71 -3.79 -19.32
C LEU A 255 27.93 -3.29 -17.89
N GLY A 256 29.16 -2.86 -17.60
CA GLY A 256 29.46 -2.04 -16.44
C GLY A 256 28.82 -0.67 -16.63
N ILE A 257 27.64 -0.47 -16.07
CA ILE A 257 27.06 0.87 -15.96
C ILE A 257 27.90 1.62 -14.92
N SER A 258 28.87 2.38 -15.40
CA SER A 258 29.60 3.35 -14.59
C SER A 258 28.65 4.49 -14.25
N SER A 259 28.25 4.61 -12.98
CA SER A 259 27.59 5.80 -12.47
C SER A 259 28.59 6.96 -12.52
N SER A 260 28.35 7.93 -13.40
CA SER A 260 29.10 9.18 -13.41
C SER A 260 29.00 9.85 -12.03
N PRO A 261 30.10 10.34 -11.44
CA PRO A 261 30.02 11.13 -10.23
C PRO A 261 29.21 12.39 -10.53
N GLN A 262 28.09 12.53 -9.84
CA GLN A 262 27.23 13.70 -9.92
C GLN A 262 27.95 14.83 -9.19
N GLU A 263 28.39 15.84 -9.92
CA GLU A 263 29.00 17.05 -9.33
C GLU A 263 27.99 17.67 -8.37
N GLN A 264 28.37 17.72 -7.09
CA GLN A 264 27.66 18.45 -6.04
C GLN A 264 27.79 19.94 -6.34
N ASP A 265 26.68 20.54 -6.77
CA ASP A 265 26.52 21.98 -6.85
C ASP A 265 26.11 22.46 -5.44
N ASP A 266 27.09 23.02 -4.72
CA ASP A 266 26.94 23.56 -3.37
C ASP A 266 26.19 24.90 -3.43
N SER A 267 24.85 24.85 -3.48
CA SER A 267 24.02 26.03 -3.27
C SER A 267 23.41 26.01 -1.87
N ASP A 268 23.95 26.85 -0.99
CA ASP A 268 23.51 27.11 0.39
C ASP A 268 22.17 27.88 0.44
N ASP A 269 21.06 27.22 0.12
CA ASP A 269 19.73 27.73 0.42
C ASP A 269 18.97 26.72 1.30
N GLU A 270 18.91 27.02 2.60
CA GLU A 270 18.11 26.32 3.61
C GLU A 270 16.60 26.36 3.27
N LYS A 271 16.12 25.42 2.45
CA LYS A 271 14.68 25.13 2.30
C LYS A 271 14.42 23.63 2.10
N ASP A 272 13.80 23.04 3.13
CA ASP A 272 13.08 21.76 3.12
C ASP A 272 13.83 20.57 2.50
N ASP A 273 14.52 19.81 3.37
CA ASP A 273 15.36 18.63 3.09
C ASP A 273 14.56 17.39 2.62
N HIS A 274 13.69 17.56 1.63
CA HIS A 274 13.18 16.47 0.82
C HIS A 274 14.09 16.23 -0.37
N LYS A 275 15.37 15.92 -0.11
CA LYS A 275 16.24 15.40 -1.16
C LYS A 275 15.56 14.15 -1.74
N PRO A 276 15.28 14.09 -3.05
CA PRO A 276 14.71 12.91 -3.65
C PRO A 276 15.66 11.74 -3.35
N ILE A 277 15.13 10.70 -2.70
CA ILE A 277 15.88 9.48 -2.43
C ILE A 277 16.38 8.97 -3.78
N SER A 278 17.70 8.96 -3.97
CA SER A 278 18.32 8.41 -5.17
C SER A 278 18.27 6.89 -5.04
N TYR A 279 17.34 6.26 -5.75
CA TYR A 279 17.21 4.81 -5.79
C TYR A 279 18.28 4.25 -6.71
N THR A 280 19.25 3.52 -6.15
CA THR A 280 20.12 2.68 -6.95
C THR A 280 19.35 1.40 -7.28
N SER A 281 19.11 1.15 -8.57
CA SER A 281 18.74 -0.19 -9.05
C SER A 281 19.94 -1.09 -8.75
N ALA A 282 20.00 -1.67 -7.55
CA ALA A 282 21.02 -2.64 -7.18
C ALA A 282 20.98 -3.76 -8.22
N HIS A 283 22.05 -3.82 -9.01
CA HIS A 283 22.16 -4.65 -10.20
C HIS A 283 21.73 -6.10 -9.93
N ALA A 284 21.01 -6.66 -10.91
CA ALA A 284 20.65 -8.06 -11.06
C ALA A 284 21.87 -8.96 -11.34
N SER A 285 22.94 -8.80 -10.56
CA SER A 285 23.98 -9.82 -10.44
C SER A 285 23.56 -10.81 -9.34
N ASP A 286 24.02 -12.05 -9.46
CA ASP A 286 23.91 -13.18 -8.52
C ASP A 286 24.56 -12.91 -7.15
N ARG A 287 24.50 -11.66 -6.67
CA ARG A 287 24.97 -11.27 -5.36
C ARG A 287 24.10 -11.95 -4.31
N LYS A 288 24.65 -13.01 -3.73
CA LYS A 288 24.16 -13.62 -2.51
C LYS A 288 24.41 -12.66 -1.34
N TYR A 289 23.41 -12.47 -0.48
CA TYR A 289 23.64 -11.73 0.77
C TYR A 289 24.53 -12.54 1.68
N LYS A 290 25.57 -11.90 2.22
CA LYS A 290 26.52 -12.51 3.17
C LYS A 290 26.12 -12.29 4.62
N SER A 291 25.31 -11.26 4.89
CA SER A 291 24.87 -10.91 6.24
C SER A 291 23.54 -10.14 6.22
N PHE A 292 22.92 -10.07 7.40
CA PHE A 292 21.74 -9.25 7.64
C PHE A 292 22.01 -7.75 7.38
N ASP A 293 23.20 -7.24 7.74
CA ASP A 293 23.53 -5.83 7.57
C ASP A 293 23.54 -5.42 6.10
N GLU A 294 23.99 -6.32 5.21
CA GLU A 294 23.90 -6.10 3.76
C GLU A 294 22.44 -5.98 3.31
N LEU A 295 21.55 -6.87 3.76
CA LEU A 295 20.12 -6.78 3.47
C LEU A 295 19.54 -5.45 3.94
N LEU A 296 19.85 -5.02 5.16
CA LEU A 296 19.29 -3.80 5.74
C LEU A 296 19.73 -2.54 4.97
N VAL A 297 20.99 -2.49 4.50
CA VAL A 297 21.46 -1.38 3.65
C VAL A 297 20.67 -1.34 2.35
N VAL A 298 20.45 -2.50 1.72
CA VAL A 298 19.75 -2.57 0.42
C VAL A 298 18.26 -2.25 0.57
N ILE A 299 17.59 -2.75 1.62
CA ILE A 299 16.17 -2.43 1.92
C ILE A 299 15.95 -0.90 2.01
N LYS A 300 16.90 -0.16 2.58
CA LYS A 300 16.81 1.31 2.71
C LYS A 300 16.95 2.04 1.38
N GLN A 301 17.60 1.43 0.39
CA GLN A 301 17.97 2.05 -0.89
C GLN A 301 17.10 1.58 -2.06
N THR A 302 16.43 0.44 -1.92
CA THR A 302 15.59 -0.16 -2.97
C THR A 302 14.19 0.44 -3.02
N TYR A 303 13.53 0.26 -4.16
CA TYR A 303 12.09 0.51 -4.34
C TYR A 303 11.24 -0.75 -4.06
N ASP A 304 11.86 -1.94 -3.96
CA ASP A 304 11.18 -3.21 -3.70
C ASP A 304 11.81 -3.95 -2.50
N PRO A 305 11.58 -3.47 -1.27
CA PRO A 305 12.15 -4.11 -0.07
C PRO A 305 11.65 -5.54 0.15
N CYS A 306 10.47 -5.88 -0.39
CA CYS A 306 9.90 -7.22 -0.32
C CYS A 306 10.66 -8.20 -1.22
N GLY A 307 10.97 -7.81 -2.46
CA GLY A 307 11.79 -8.62 -3.37
C GLY A 307 13.20 -8.90 -2.83
N GLU A 308 13.81 -7.92 -2.16
CA GLU A 308 15.12 -8.10 -1.51
C GLU A 308 15.05 -9.10 -0.35
N LEU A 309 13.98 -9.09 0.45
CA LEU A 309 13.77 -10.09 1.51
C LEU A 309 13.56 -11.50 0.92
N GLU A 310 12.74 -11.65 -0.12
CA GLU A 310 12.53 -12.93 -0.80
C GLU A 310 13.85 -13.49 -1.35
N LYS A 311 14.69 -12.62 -1.93
CA LYS A 311 16.03 -12.98 -2.40
C LYS A 311 16.92 -13.43 -1.24
N TYR A 312 16.92 -12.70 -0.13
CA TYR A 312 17.67 -13.07 1.08
C TYR A 312 17.31 -14.47 1.60
N ILE A 313 16.02 -14.79 1.65
CA ILE A 313 15.51 -16.11 2.05
C ILE A 313 15.96 -17.18 1.03
N ARG A 314 15.82 -16.89 -0.27
CA ARG A 314 16.20 -17.81 -1.36
C ARG A 314 17.69 -18.14 -1.36
N ASP A 315 18.53 -17.20 -0.94
CA ASP A 315 19.98 -17.40 -0.79
C ASP A 315 20.34 -18.35 0.37
N GLY A 316 19.34 -18.86 1.12
CA GLY A 316 19.50 -19.83 2.19
C GLY A 316 19.71 -19.21 3.56
N ASN A 317 19.46 -17.90 3.73
CA ASN A 317 19.56 -17.23 5.01
C ASN A 317 18.30 -17.49 5.85
N PRO A 318 18.39 -18.15 7.01
CA PRO A 318 17.23 -18.48 7.83
C PRO A 318 16.67 -17.24 8.54
N VAL A 319 15.43 -16.87 8.23
CA VAL A 319 14.72 -15.77 8.93
C VAL A 319 14.34 -16.14 10.36
N ALA A 320 14.28 -17.44 10.68
CA ALA A 320 14.10 -17.93 12.04
C ALA A 320 15.24 -17.52 12.98
N ASP A 321 16.45 -17.31 12.45
CA ASP A 321 17.64 -16.94 13.24
C ASP A 321 17.74 -15.42 13.48
N MET A 322 16.88 -14.62 12.83
CA MET A 322 16.89 -13.17 13.02
C MET A 322 16.54 -12.80 14.47
N THR A 323 17.33 -11.90 15.06
CA THR A 323 17.08 -11.39 16.42
C THR A 323 15.87 -10.44 16.44
N PRO A 324 15.25 -10.20 17.61
CA PRO A 324 14.17 -9.21 17.72
C PRO A 324 14.58 -7.80 17.26
N GLU A 325 15.83 -7.39 17.46
CA GLU A 325 16.35 -6.10 17.02
C GLU A 325 16.46 -6.02 15.49
N GLN A 326 16.78 -7.15 14.84
CA GLN A 326 16.81 -7.25 13.39
C GLN A 326 15.39 -7.12 12.80
N PHE A 327 14.38 -7.73 13.45
CA PHE A 327 12.96 -7.48 13.09
C PHE A 327 12.62 -5.99 13.17
N TYR A 328 12.93 -5.33 14.29
CA TYR A 328 12.71 -3.89 14.43
C TYR A 328 13.40 -3.08 13.32
N ALA A 329 14.66 -3.39 13.01
CA ALA A 329 15.45 -2.68 12.00
C ALA A 329 14.88 -2.85 10.58
N CYS A 330 14.46 -4.06 10.21
CA CYS A 330 13.82 -4.34 8.92
C CYS A 330 12.53 -3.55 8.76
N PHE A 331 11.58 -3.67 9.69
CA PHE A 331 10.31 -2.97 9.59
C PHE A 331 10.49 -1.45 9.58
N LYS A 332 11.42 -0.92 10.39
CA LYS A 332 11.74 0.52 10.38
C LYS A 332 12.35 1.00 9.06
N ALA A 333 13.08 0.14 8.35
CA ALA A 333 13.69 0.48 7.06
C ALA A 333 12.69 0.47 5.89
N VAL A 334 11.58 -0.27 6.01
CA VAL A 334 10.54 -0.31 4.97
C VAL A 334 9.69 0.97 5.03
N ASN A 335 9.83 1.81 4.01
CA ASN A 335 9.19 3.12 3.96
C ASN A 335 7.70 3.10 3.63
N ASP A 336 7.16 2.07 2.98
CA ASP A 336 5.74 2.02 2.61
C ASP A 336 4.94 1.14 3.58
N VAL A 337 3.77 1.61 4.01
CA VAL A 337 2.92 0.90 5.01
C VAL A 337 2.38 -0.43 4.50
N PHE A 338 2.14 -0.54 3.19
CA PHE A 338 1.63 -1.77 2.61
C PHE A 338 2.77 -2.74 2.31
N ASP A 339 3.96 -2.22 2.00
CA ASP A 339 5.15 -3.05 1.91
C ASP A 339 5.53 -3.60 3.28
N GLN A 340 5.34 -2.87 4.39
CA GLN A 340 5.49 -3.43 5.75
C GLN A 340 4.55 -4.63 5.97
N GLN A 341 3.29 -4.55 5.54
CA GLN A 341 2.36 -5.67 5.62
C GLN A 341 2.81 -6.86 4.75
N ARG A 342 3.19 -6.62 3.49
CA ARG A 342 3.68 -7.68 2.59
C ARG A 342 5.00 -8.29 3.10
N PHE A 343 5.86 -7.48 3.70
CA PHE A 343 7.10 -7.94 4.32
C PHE A 343 6.80 -8.90 5.48
N ALA A 344 5.78 -8.59 6.30
CA ALA A 344 5.29 -9.49 7.33
C ALA A 344 4.71 -10.80 6.77
N ASP A 345 3.99 -10.73 5.64
CA ASP A 345 3.50 -11.91 4.93
C ASP A 345 4.64 -12.85 4.51
N ILE A 346 5.66 -12.31 3.83
CA ILE A 346 6.83 -13.07 3.37
C ILE A 346 7.57 -13.70 4.56
N LEU A 347 7.75 -12.95 5.66
CA LEU A 347 8.34 -13.50 6.88
C LEU A 347 7.48 -14.62 7.45
N SER A 348 6.16 -14.43 7.54
CA SER A 348 5.25 -15.43 8.10
C SER A 348 5.24 -16.73 7.30
N ASP A 349 5.34 -16.66 5.97
CA ASP A 349 5.39 -17.84 5.11
C ASP A 349 6.73 -18.59 5.22
N ALA A 350 7.80 -17.89 5.59
CA ALA A 350 9.15 -18.44 5.72
C ALA A 350 9.49 -18.94 7.14
N MET A 351 8.61 -18.74 8.13
CA MET A 351 8.82 -19.14 9.52
C MET A 351 7.84 -20.22 9.96
N THR A 352 8.31 -21.19 10.74
CA THR A 352 7.44 -22.20 11.39
C THR A 352 7.05 -21.83 12.82
N GLU A 353 7.88 -21.00 13.45
CA GLU A 353 7.72 -20.53 14.82
C GLU A 353 8.06 -19.04 14.93
N VAL A 354 7.40 -18.34 15.83
CA VAL A 354 7.66 -16.93 16.11
C VAL A 354 7.51 -16.66 17.61
N SER A 355 8.38 -15.82 18.16
CA SER A 355 8.23 -15.36 19.55
C SER A 355 7.46 -14.05 19.62
N CYS A 356 6.70 -13.85 20.70
CA CYS A 356 6.03 -12.60 21.03
C CYS A 356 7.01 -11.42 21.09
N VAL A 357 8.25 -11.64 21.53
CA VAL A 357 9.30 -10.61 21.50
C VAL A 357 9.60 -10.15 20.07
N LYS A 358 9.76 -11.08 19.12
CA LYS A 358 9.98 -10.72 17.70
C LYS A 358 8.79 -9.97 17.11
N VAL A 359 7.56 -10.42 17.39
CA VAL A 359 6.34 -9.72 16.95
C VAL A 359 6.28 -8.31 17.53
N ALA A 360 6.48 -8.15 18.83
CA ALA A 360 6.46 -6.85 19.50
C ALA A 360 7.50 -5.89 18.88
N ARG A 361 8.71 -6.37 18.59
CA ARG A 361 9.76 -5.56 17.95
C ARG A 361 9.46 -5.20 16.50
N ALA A 362 8.85 -6.10 15.73
CA ALA A 362 8.35 -5.78 14.39
C ALA A 362 7.26 -4.70 14.43
N VAL A 363 6.30 -4.83 15.35
CA VAL A 363 5.23 -3.85 15.57
C VAL A 363 5.83 -2.49 15.97
N ALA A 364 6.79 -2.47 16.88
CA ALA A 364 7.48 -1.25 17.31
C ALA A 364 8.25 -0.56 16.15
N GLY A 365 8.77 -1.34 15.20
CA GLY A 365 9.45 -0.83 14.00
C GLY A 365 8.49 -0.41 12.89
N SER A 366 7.22 -0.81 12.97
CA SER A 366 6.21 -0.58 11.95
C SER A 366 5.54 0.78 12.11
N LYS A 367 5.05 1.34 11.00
CA LYS A 367 4.25 2.56 11.03
C LYS A 367 2.92 2.28 11.71
N ASP A 368 2.42 3.24 12.48
CA ASP A 368 1.19 3.09 13.29
C ASP A 368 0.00 2.56 12.49
N MET A 369 -0.12 2.99 11.23
CA MET A 369 -1.20 2.55 10.35
C MET A 369 -1.19 1.06 10.02
N CYS A 370 -0.06 0.34 10.11
CA CYS A 370 0.05 -1.08 9.73
C CYS A 370 0.42 -2.02 10.88
N LYS A 371 0.63 -1.48 12.09
CA LYS A 371 1.03 -2.24 13.29
C LYS A 371 0.18 -3.49 13.53
N ARG A 372 -1.14 -3.32 13.42
CA ARG A 372 -2.12 -4.40 13.57
C ARG A 372 -1.95 -5.49 12.52
N GLU A 373 -1.86 -5.11 11.24
CA GLU A 373 -1.71 -6.06 10.14
C GLU A 373 -0.39 -6.83 10.25
N VAL A 374 0.71 -6.14 10.57
CA VAL A 374 2.02 -6.79 10.82
C VAL A 374 1.92 -7.80 11.97
N ALA A 375 1.31 -7.41 13.10
CA ALA A 375 1.10 -8.32 14.22
C ALA A 375 0.26 -9.55 13.81
N GLU A 376 -0.87 -9.35 13.15
CA GLU A 376 -1.75 -10.43 12.70
C GLU A 376 -1.04 -11.42 11.78
N LYS A 377 -0.27 -10.92 10.80
CA LYS A 377 0.46 -11.78 9.85
C LYS A 377 1.50 -12.62 10.54
N LEU A 378 2.35 -12.00 11.36
CA LEU A 378 3.40 -12.72 12.09
C LEU A 378 2.79 -13.71 13.08
N LEU A 379 1.73 -13.35 13.81
CA LEU A 379 1.03 -14.25 14.72
C LEU A 379 0.32 -15.41 14.01
N SER A 380 0.06 -15.28 12.71
CA SER A 380 -0.52 -16.36 11.89
C SER A 380 0.52 -17.32 11.27
N ALA A 381 1.82 -17.02 11.40
CA ALA A 381 2.92 -17.77 10.79
C ALA A 381 3.05 -19.23 11.29
N GLY A 382 2.60 -19.53 12.52
CA GLY A 382 2.76 -20.87 13.09
C GLY A 382 2.70 -20.90 14.61
N LEU A 383 3.62 -21.66 15.22
CA LEU A 383 3.67 -21.84 16.68
C LEU A 383 4.24 -20.59 17.37
N ILE A 384 3.53 -20.08 18.38
CA ILE A 384 4.00 -18.97 19.22
C ILE A 384 4.69 -19.56 20.46
N VAL A 385 6.01 -19.37 20.57
CA VAL A 385 6.86 -20.14 21.51
C VAL A 385 6.74 -19.66 22.96
N ASP A 386 6.56 -18.35 23.20
CA ASP A 386 6.68 -17.68 24.51
C ASP A 386 5.42 -16.86 24.87
N LYS A 387 4.26 -17.36 24.42
CA LYS A 387 2.96 -16.69 24.53
C LYS A 387 2.59 -16.31 25.97
N GLU A 388 2.76 -17.21 26.93
CA GLU A 388 2.36 -17.00 28.33
C GLU A 388 3.22 -15.93 29.02
N GLU A 389 4.50 -15.87 28.69
CA GLU A 389 5.47 -14.96 29.30
C GLU A 389 5.39 -13.56 28.67
N ASN A 390 5.30 -13.49 27.32
CA ASN A 390 5.64 -12.28 26.57
C ASN A 390 4.48 -11.66 25.77
N ALA A 391 3.25 -12.18 25.83
CA ALA A 391 2.11 -11.58 25.12
C ALA A 391 1.84 -10.11 25.52
N HIS A 392 2.20 -9.73 26.75
CA HIS A 392 2.07 -8.36 27.25
C HIS A 392 2.94 -7.35 26.48
N LEU A 393 4.04 -7.78 25.87
CA LEU A 393 4.91 -6.93 25.05
C LEU A 393 4.22 -6.54 23.74
N ILE A 394 3.46 -7.44 23.11
CA ILE A 394 2.67 -7.09 21.92
C ILE A 394 1.58 -6.09 22.32
N LYS A 395 0.95 -6.31 23.47
CA LYS A 395 -0.09 -5.41 24.00
C LYS A 395 0.42 -3.99 24.25
N SER A 396 1.67 -3.81 24.68
CA SER A 396 2.23 -2.46 24.89
C SER A 396 2.52 -1.69 23.61
N GLU A 397 2.71 -2.40 22.49
CA GLU A 397 3.06 -1.79 21.19
C GLU A 397 1.83 -1.47 20.32
N LEU A 398 0.69 -2.10 20.62
CA LEU A 398 -0.58 -1.93 19.90
C LEU A 398 -1.52 -1.01 20.67
N SER A 399 -2.38 -0.30 19.94
CA SER A 399 -3.51 0.37 20.57
C SER A 399 -4.50 -0.65 21.16
N PRO A 400 -5.34 -0.27 22.14
CA PRO A 400 -6.33 -1.19 22.71
C PRO A 400 -7.22 -1.85 21.66
N PHE A 401 -7.62 -1.09 20.63
CA PHE A 401 -8.44 -1.63 19.54
C PHE A 401 -7.64 -2.59 18.65
N GLN A 402 -6.41 -2.21 18.26
CA GLN A 402 -5.55 -3.07 17.46
C GLN A 402 -5.30 -4.41 18.17
N PHE A 403 -4.95 -4.37 19.47
CA PHE A 403 -4.75 -5.56 20.29
C PHE A 403 -6.01 -6.44 20.35
N MET A 404 -7.19 -5.87 20.58
CA MET A 404 -8.46 -6.63 20.62
C MET A 404 -8.66 -7.47 19.35
N THR A 405 -8.30 -6.95 18.18
CA THR A 405 -8.49 -7.66 16.91
C THR A 405 -7.48 -8.79 16.65
N VAL A 406 -6.34 -8.78 17.34
CA VAL A 406 -5.30 -9.84 17.23
C VAL A 406 -5.24 -10.73 18.47
N GLU A 407 -5.99 -10.42 19.53
CA GLU A 407 -6.02 -11.18 20.78
C GLU A 407 -6.38 -12.65 20.57
N LYS A 408 -7.20 -12.96 19.55
CA LYS A 408 -7.58 -14.34 19.20
C LYS A 408 -6.39 -15.26 18.85
N TYR A 409 -5.26 -14.70 18.42
CA TYR A 409 -4.03 -15.47 18.17
C TYR A 409 -3.23 -15.70 19.45
N LEU A 410 -3.54 -14.95 20.51
CA LEU A 410 -2.90 -15.02 21.83
C LEU A 410 -3.80 -15.69 22.87
N LYS A 411 -4.92 -16.29 22.47
CA LYS A 411 -5.73 -17.23 23.27
C LYS A 411 -5.42 -18.65 22.86
#